data_AF-A0A8D3B3S1-F1
#
_entry.id   AF-A0A8D3B3S1-F1
#
_cell.length_a   1.000
_cell.length_b   1.000
_cell.length_c   1.000
_cell.angle_alpha   90.00
_cell.angle_beta   90.00
_cell.angle_gamma   90.00
#
_symmetry.space_group_name_H-M   'P 1'
#
loop_
_entity.id
_entity.type
_entity.pdbx_description
1 polymer ?
#
loop_
_entity_poly.entity_id
_entity_poly.type
_entity_poly.pdbx_seq_one_letter_code
_entity_poly.pdbx_strand_id
1 'polypeptide(L)'
;MHLNRIMTKCKSLCFPSAAIETESTSSGEDLLVPSPPSPPPPPRIYKPCFVCQDKSSGYHYGVSACEGCKGFFRRSIQKNMVYNCHRDKVCVINKVTRNRCQSCRLQKCLDVGMSKELVRNDRTKKKKEEKRPGEAEIYVLSADTEQMIERVRRAHQGTFPSLCQLGKYTTGNSSEQRVALDVSLWDKFSELSTKCIIKTVEFAKQMPGFTTLTIADQITLLKAACLDILILRICTRYTPDQDTMTFSDGLTLNRTQMHNAGFGPLTDLVFTFANQLLPLEMDDAETGLLSAICLLCGDRQDLEEPEKVDVLQEPMLEALKIYVRRRRPEKPCMFPKILMKITDLRSISVKGAERVITLKMEIPGSMPPLIQEMLENSEGLEGHGGAGGEKGGGKGRAEGREEDETDPMSGRPSQSPKSVSSPSPSPGRLRLRPN
;
A
#
# COMPACT_ATOMS: atom_id res chain seq x y z
N MET A 1 -27.71 -9.02 -8.10
CA MET A 1 -28.24 -10.36 -8.50
C MET A 1 -27.30 -11.07 -9.48
N HIS A 2 -26.53 -10.34 -10.29
CA HIS A 2 -25.59 -10.94 -11.23
C HIS A 2 -24.35 -11.47 -10.53
N LEU A 3 -23.82 -10.78 -9.51
CA LEU A 3 -22.70 -11.28 -8.73
C LEU A 3 -23.07 -12.57 -7.98
N ASN A 4 -24.22 -12.60 -7.31
CA ASN A 4 -24.75 -13.81 -6.68
C ASN A 4 -24.87 -14.98 -7.68
N ARG A 5 -25.29 -14.72 -8.92
CA ARG A 5 -25.35 -15.75 -10.00
C ARG A 5 -23.97 -16.19 -10.48
N ILE A 6 -22.99 -15.29 -10.54
CA ILE A 6 -21.58 -15.63 -10.86
C ILE A 6 -20.96 -16.43 -9.71
N MET A 7 -21.28 -16.12 -8.46
CA MET A 7 -20.81 -16.84 -7.28
C MET A 7 -21.43 -18.25 -7.18
N THR A 8 -22.68 -18.41 -7.59
CA THR A 8 -23.43 -19.68 -7.48
C THR A 8 -23.30 -20.65 -8.65
N LYS A 9 -22.80 -20.23 -9.83
CA LYS A 9 -22.51 -21.14 -10.95
C LYS A 9 -21.08 -21.70 -10.87
N CYS A 10 -20.99 -23.02 -11.12
CA CYS A 10 -19.81 -23.92 -11.16
C CYS A 10 -19.47 -24.67 -9.86
N LYS A 11 -20.18 -25.78 -9.65
CA LYS A 11 -19.66 -26.98 -8.99
C LYS A 11 -19.19 -27.98 -10.06
N SER A 12 -18.27 -28.86 -9.65
CA SER A 12 -17.66 -29.99 -10.39
C SER A 12 -16.51 -29.62 -11.33
N LEU A 13 -15.30 -30.02 -10.93
CA LEU A 13 -14.29 -30.75 -11.71
C LEU A 13 -13.14 -31.09 -10.73
N CYS A 14 -13.28 -32.21 -10.01
CA CYS A 14 -12.16 -32.88 -9.33
C CYS A 14 -11.66 -33.97 -10.27
N PHE A 15 -10.35 -34.00 -10.53
CA PHE A 15 -9.68 -35.13 -11.18
C PHE A 15 -8.78 -35.86 -10.15
N PRO A 16 -8.60 -37.18 -10.29
CA PRO A 16 -8.04 -38.03 -9.25
C PRO A 16 -6.50 -38.03 -9.24
N SER A 17 -5.93 -38.21 -8.05
CA SER A 17 -4.49 -38.40 -7.81
C SER A 17 -4.15 -39.89 -7.88
N ALA A 18 -3.22 -40.27 -8.75
CA ALA A 18 -2.60 -41.60 -8.74
C ALA A 18 -1.27 -41.55 -7.98
N ALA A 19 -1.11 -42.45 -7.02
CA ALA A 19 0.12 -42.67 -6.28
C ALA A 19 1.07 -43.59 -7.07
N ILE A 20 2.38 -43.32 -7.03
CA ILE A 20 3.43 -44.26 -7.43
C ILE A 20 4.48 -44.25 -6.31
N GLU A 21 4.66 -45.41 -5.70
CA GLU A 21 5.75 -45.76 -4.79
C GLU A 21 7.01 -46.11 -5.60
N THR A 22 8.19 -45.76 -5.09
CA THR A 22 9.44 -46.50 -5.36
C THR A 22 10.38 -46.36 -4.16
N GLU A 23 10.70 -47.49 -3.53
CA GLU A 23 11.84 -47.69 -2.63
C GLU A 23 13.15 -47.77 -3.44
N SER A 24 14.29 -47.39 -2.84
CA SER A 24 15.44 -48.30 -2.60
C SER A 24 16.79 -47.60 -2.28
N THR A 25 17.38 -48.11 -1.19
CA THR A 25 18.80 -48.42 -0.89
C THR A 25 19.86 -47.36 -0.53
N SER A 26 20.52 -47.67 0.59
CA SER A 26 21.68 -47.07 1.27
C SER A 26 23.00 -47.71 0.80
N SER A 27 24.12 -46.97 0.83
CA SER A 27 25.49 -47.40 1.26
C SER A 27 26.55 -46.31 0.99
N GLY A 28 27.52 -46.11 1.90
CA GLY A 28 28.84 -45.56 1.58
C GLY A 28 29.45 -44.55 2.57
N GLU A 29 30.39 -45.01 3.40
CA GLU A 29 31.23 -44.24 4.33
C GLU A 29 32.58 -43.87 3.66
N ASP A 30 33.22 -42.73 3.99
CA ASP A 30 34.70 -42.61 4.10
C ASP A 30 35.24 -41.21 4.55
N LEU A 31 35.84 -41.21 5.75
CA LEU A 31 37.09 -40.58 6.29
C LEU A 31 37.50 -39.10 6.07
N LEU A 32 37.80 -38.43 7.20
CA LEU A 32 38.34 -37.06 7.39
C LEU A 32 39.79 -37.06 7.92
N VAL A 33 40.62 -36.06 7.55
CA VAL A 33 41.93 -35.75 8.20
C VAL A 33 42.11 -34.23 8.39
N PRO A 34 42.57 -33.71 9.57
CA PRO A 34 42.78 -32.27 9.81
C PRO A 34 44.27 -31.82 9.86
N SER A 35 44.55 -30.53 9.59
CA SER A 35 45.88 -29.88 9.57
C SER A 35 46.15 -28.95 10.79
N PRO A 36 47.43 -28.61 11.14
CA PRO A 36 47.78 -27.97 12.42
C PRO A 36 47.81 -26.41 12.43
N PRO A 37 47.79 -25.75 13.62
CA PRO A 37 47.63 -24.30 13.77
C PRO A 37 48.93 -23.47 13.91
N SER A 38 48.86 -22.17 13.61
CA SER A 38 49.96 -21.18 13.61
C SER A 38 49.95 -20.17 14.79
N PRO A 39 51.09 -19.50 15.11
CA PRO A 39 51.27 -18.71 16.35
C PRO A 39 50.78 -17.24 16.30
N PRO A 40 50.59 -16.57 17.46
CA PRO A 40 49.92 -15.26 17.57
C PRO A 40 50.84 -14.00 17.45
N PRO A 41 50.28 -12.83 17.05
CA PRO A 41 51.02 -11.58 16.79
C PRO A 41 51.18 -10.64 18.02
N PRO A 42 52.15 -9.68 17.97
CA PRO A 42 52.52 -8.80 19.10
C PRO A 42 51.55 -7.62 19.41
N PRO A 43 51.70 -6.94 20.58
CA PRO A 43 50.72 -5.97 21.10
C PRO A 43 50.72 -4.62 20.36
N ARG A 44 49.52 -4.08 20.06
CA ARG A 44 49.32 -2.80 19.37
C ARG A 44 49.29 -1.61 20.35
N ILE A 45 50.11 -0.57 20.12
CA ILE A 45 50.09 0.71 20.86
C ILE A 45 49.01 1.63 20.25
N TYR A 46 48.07 2.13 21.07
CA TYR A 46 46.96 2.99 20.60
C TYR A 46 47.25 4.49 20.77
N LYS A 47 46.77 5.31 19.82
CA LYS A 47 46.79 6.79 19.89
C LYS A 47 45.98 7.31 21.10
N PRO A 48 46.26 8.50 21.67
CA PRO A 48 45.49 9.06 22.80
C PRO A 48 44.02 9.32 22.45
N CYS A 49 43.16 9.50 23.47
CA CYS A 49 41.73 9.73 23.27
C CYS A 49 41.46 11.07 22.57
N PHE A 50 40.87 11.05 21.37
CA PHE A 50 40.64 12.28 20.59
C PHE A 50 39.64 13.25 21.21
N VAL A 51 38.79 12.79 22.14
CA VAL A 51 37.82 13.65 22.83
C VAL A 51 38.48 14.46 23.95
N CYS A 52 39.27 13.82 24.83
CA CYS A 52 39.74 14.43 26.08
C CYS A 52 41.25 14.31 26.33
N GLN A 53 42.00 13.73 25.39
CA GLN A 53 43.45 13.50 25.44
C GLN A 53 43.94 12.60 26.58
N ASP A 54 43.04 11.88 27.24
CA ASP A 54 43.39 10.83 28.22
C ASP A 54 43.91 9.56 27.53
N LYS A 55 44.50 8.65 28.30
CA LYS A 55 44.99 7.35 27.79
C LYS A 55 43.84 6.58 27.14
N SER A 56 44.01 6.24 25.86
CA SER A 56 43.02 5.46 25.12
C SER A 56 43.04 3.99 25.56
N SER A 57 41.87 3.36 25.55
CA SER A 57 41.74 1.91 25.74
C SER A 57 41.51 1.18 24.40
N GLY A 58 41.59 1.88 23.27
CA GLY A 58 41.37 1.35 21.93
C GLY A 58 40.41 2.19 21.10
N TYR A 59 39.96 1.65 19.98
CA TYR A 59 38.94 2.28 19.14
C TYR A 59 37.54 1.96 19.67
N HIS A 60 36.79 2.99 20.05
CA HIS A 60 35.41 2.87 20.50
C HIS A 60 34.52 3.75 19.64
N TYR A 61 33.47 3.16 19.07
CA TYR A 61 32.54 3.84 18.18
C TYR A 61 33.21 4.54 16.99
N GLY A 62 34.30 3.97 16.46
CA GLY A 62 35.00 4.47 15.27
C GLY A 62 36.25 5.31 15.54
N VAL A 63 36.53 5.70 16.78
CA VAL A 63 37.66 6.60 17.11
C VAL A 63 38.47 6.12 18.30
N SER A 64 39.74 6.50 18.39
CA SER A 64 40.54 6.23 19.59
C SER A 64 39.99 6.98 20.80
N ALA A 65 39.58 6.26 21.84
CA ALA A 65 38.91 6.85 22.99
C ALA A 65 39.25 6.16 24.32
N CYS A 66 39.14 6.92 25.42
CA CYS A 66 39.23 6.37 26.77
C CYS A 66 37.88 5.77 27.20
N GLU A 67 37.89 4.90 28.21
CA GLU A 67 36.66 4.31 28.78
C GLU A 67 35.65 5.37 29.27
N GLY A 68 36.14 6.52 29.74
CA GLY A 68 35.29 7.62 30.19
C GLY A 68 34.44 8.23 29.08
N CYS A 69 35.02 8.48 27.90
CA CYS A 69 34.30 9.05 26.76
C CYS A 69 33.46 8.01 26.03
N LYS A 70 33.94 6.76 25.94
CA LYS A 70 33.16 5.62 25.47
C LYS A 70 31.86 5.45 26.28
N GLY A 71 31.96 5.35 27.60
CA GLY A 71 30.80 5.14 28.47
C GLY A 71 29.84 6.33 28.46
N PHE A 72 30.37 7.55 28.40
CA PHE A 72 29.57 8.77 28.24
C PHE A 72 28.78 8.74 26.94
N PHE A 73 29.45 8.56 25.79
CA PHE A 73 28.82 8.54 24.47
C PHE A 73 27.73 7.46 24.37
N ARG A 74 28.02 6.24 24.83
CA ARG A 74 27.05 5.14 24.87
C ARG A 74 25.77 5.53 25.62
N ARG A 75 25.89 6.04 26.85
CA ARG A 75 24.71 6.42 27.66
C ARG A 75 23.93 7.56 27.04
N SER A 76 24.63 8.53 26.45
CA SER A 76 24.00 9.68 25.81
C SER A 76 23.19 9.27 24.58
N ILE A 77 23.71 8.36 23.74
CA ILE A 77 22.97 7.88 22.56
C ILE A 77 21.87 6.89 22.94
N GLN A 78 22.12 5.91 23.81
CA GLN A 78 21.10 4.91 24.17
C GLN A 78 19.86 5.50 24.82
N LYS A 79 20.02 6.59 25.58
CA LYS A 79 18.92 7.26 26.27
C LYS A 79 18.41 8.50 25.53
N ASN A 80 18.87 8.75 24.30
CA ASN A 80 18.57 9.96 23.53
C ASN A 80 18.71 11.24 24.36
N MET A 81 19.83 11.36 25.10
CA MET A 81 20.06 12.48 26.02
C MET A 81 20.22 13.79 25.26
N VAL A 82 19.53 14.83 25.73
CA VAL A 82 19.70 16.22 25.28
C VAL A 82 20.35 17.00 26.41
N TYR A 83 21.49 17.63 26.15
CA TYR A 83 22.23 18.42 27.13
C TYR A 83 22.30 19.89 26.73
N ASN A 84 22.11 20.79 27.69
CA ASN A 84 22.26 22.22 27.50
C ASN A 84 23.63 22.71 27.97
N CYS A 85 24.22 23.65 27.22
CA CYS A 85 25.40 24.38 27.66
C CYS A 85 24.97 25.69 28.29
N HIS A 86 25.55 26.04 29.45
CA HIS A 86 25.28 27.30 30.16
C HIS A 86 26.35 28.38 29.88
N ARG A 87 27.07 28.23 28.76
CA ARG A 87 28.10 29.13 28.23
C ARG A 87 27.93 29.16 26.71
N ASP A 88 28.95 29.62 25.97
CA ASP A 88 28.86 29.82 24.52
C ASP A 88 29.13 28.56 23.68
N LYS A 89 28.81 27.36 24.20
CA LYS A 89 29.05 26.05 23.54
C LYS A 89 30.51 25.75 23.12
N VAL A 90 31.49 26.54 23.58
CA VAL A 90 32.94 26.37 23.30
C VAL A 90 33.75 25.83 24.48
N CYS A 91 33.12 25.05 25.39
CA CYS A 91 33.83 24.53 26.56
C CYS A 91 34.98 23.59 26.16
N VAL A 92 36.19 23.86 26.64
CA VAL A 92 37.35 22.99 26.44
C VAL A 92 37.13 21.64 27.14
N ILE A 93 37.33 20.55 26.39
CA ILE A 93 37.20 19.17 26.89
C ILE A 93 38.58 18.52 26.94
N ASN A 94 39.09 18.30 28.15
CA ASN A 94 40.32 17.55 28.46
C ASN A 94 40.09 16.61 29.65
N LYS A 95 41.11 15.82 30.04
CA LYS A 95 41.02 14.83 31.14
C LYS A 95 40.40 15.39 32.43
N VAL A 96 40.74 16.64 32.78
CA VAL A 96 40.30 17.30 34.02
C VAL A 96 38.91 17.95 33.86
N THR A 97 38.64 18.55 32.71
CA THR A 97 37.47 19.41 32.48
C THR A 97 36.29 18.71 31.81
N ARG A 98 36.47 17.47 31.31
CA ARG A 98 35.46 16.74 30.52
C ARG A 98 34.10 16.54 31.18
N ASN A 99 33.97 16.69 32.49
CA ASN A 99 32.68 16.58 33.20
C ASN A 99 31.97 17.93 33.42
N ARG A 100 32.63 19.06 33.15
CA ARG A 100 32.08 20.41 33.41
C ARG A 100 30.93 20.80 32.49
N CYS A 101 30.91 20.28 31.26
CA CYS A 101 29.82 20.52 30.31
C CYS A 101 29.56 19.26 29.48
N GLN A 102 28.40 18.64 29.69
CA GLN A 102 28.00 17.43 28.98
C GLN A 102 27.63 17.73 27.52
N SER A 103 27.05 18.91 27.25
CA SER A 103 26.68 19.35 25.91
C SER A 103 27.92 19.45 24.99
N CYS A 104 28.93 20.24 25.36
CA CYS A 104 30.17 20.35 24.58
C CYS A 104 30.95 19.02 24.52
N ARG A 105 30.86 18.17 25.55
CA ARG A 105 31.50 16.86 25.52
C ARG A 105 30.86 15.92 24.50
N LEU A 106 29.52 15.88 24.45
CA LEU A 106 28.79 15.05 23.49
C LEU A 106 29.01 15.56 22.07
N GLN A 107 28.98 16.88 21.87
CA GLN A 107 29.29 17.49 20.60
C GLN A 107 30.69 17.10 20.13
N LYS A 108 31.71 17.25 21.00
CA LYS A 108 33.08 16.87 20.67
C LYS A 108 33.23 15.37 20.37
N CYS A 109 32.45 14.48 20.99
CA CYS A 109 32.44 13.06 20.62
C CYS A 109 31.99 12.87 19.16
N LEU A 110 30.96 13.60 18.72
CA LEU A 110 30.47 13.56 17.34
C LEU A 110 31.48 14.19 16.38
N ASP A 111 32.06 15.33 16.74
CA ASP A 111 33.00 16.06 15.89
C ASP A 111 34.28 15.25 15.61
N VAL A 112 34.76 14.45 16.58
CA VAL A 112 35.91 13.57 16.35
C VAL A 112 35.56 12.29 15.58
N GLY A 113 34.28 12.06 15.29
CA GLY A 113 33.81 10.94 14.48
C GLY A 113 33.26 9.73 15.25
N MET A 114 32.82 9.88 16.51
CA MET A 114 32.10 8.78 17.18
C MET A 114 30.76 8.52 16.51
N SER A 115 30.58 7.32 15.95
CA SER A 115 29.35 6.94 15.25
C SER A 115 28.25 6.51 16.21
N LYS A 116 27.11 7.22 16.14
CA LYS A 116 25.89 6.89 16.90
C LYS A 116 25.33 5.52 16.52
N GLU A 117 25.48 5.10 15.27
CA GLU A 117 24.98 3.84 14.73
C GLU A 117 25.67 2.62 15.35
N LEU A 118 26.92 2.79 15.83
CA LEU A 118 27.67 1.74 16.53
C LEU A 118 27.23 1.55 18.00
N VAL A 119 26.27 2.35 18.49
CA VAL A 119 25.71 2.22 19.83
C VAL A 119 24.45 1.35 19.79
N ARG A 120 24.61 0.06 20.08
CA ARG A 120 23.49 -0.90 20.15
C ARG A 120 22.55 -0.62 21.34
N ASN A 121 21.23 -0.67 21.14
CA ASN A 121 20.20 -0.48 22.16
C ASN A 121 19.75 -1.80 22.79
N ASP A 122 20.67 -2.55 23.43
CA ASP A 122 20.32 -3.88 23.92
C ASP A 122 20.26 -3.97 25.46
N ARG A 123 19.01 -4.00 25.95
CA ARG A 123 18.61 -4.76 27.14
C ARG A 123 17.57 -5.81 26.76
N THR A 124 17.96 -6.73 25.88
CA THR A 124 17.42 -8.10 25.82
C THR A 124 18.56 -9.02 25.38
N LYS A 125 19.28 -9.55 26.39
CA LYS A 125 20.16 -10.73 26.26
C LYS A 125 19.25 -11.94 25.95
N LYS A 126 19.60 -12.97 25.16
CA LYS A 126 20.85 -13.63 24.71
C LYS A 126 20.36 -14.78 23.79
N LYS A 127 21.05 -15.44 22.84
CA LYS A 127 22.41 -15.48 22.27
C LYS A 127 22.31 -16.53 21.13
N LYS A 128 22.73 -16.26 19.89
CA LYS A 128 23.91 -16.79 19.13
C LYS A 128 23.43 -16.74 17.66
N GLU A 129 24.16 -16.32 16.64
CA GLU A 129 25.59 -16.37 16.39
C GLU A 129 25.92 -15.29 15.34
N GLU A 130 27.17 -14.84 15.32
CA GLU A 130 27.68 -13.79 14.44
C GLU A 130 27.60 -14.21 12.96
N LYS A 131 26.83 -13.49 12.13
CA LYS A 131 27.02 -13.54 10.67
C LYS A 131 27.86 -12.36 10.21
N ARG A 132 28.91 -12.71 9.46
CA ARG A 132 29.85 -11.82 8.77
C ARG A 132 29.09 -10.86 7.84
N PRO A 133 29.59 -9.64 7.58
CA PRO A 133 29.04 -8.81 6.51
C PRO A 133 29.38 -9.48 5.17
N GLY A 134 28.42 -10.21 4.60
CA GLY A 134 28.62 -10.93 3.33
C GLY A 134 27.74 -12.15 3.07
N GLU A 135 26.83 -12.54 3.98
CA GLU A 135 25.77 -13.50 3.64
C GLU A 135 24.49 -12.72 3.36
N ALA A 136 24.07 -12.70 2.09
CA ALA A 136 22.68 -12.42 1.78
C ALA A 136 21.80 -13.25 2.73
N GLU A 137 20.81 -12.65 3.40
CA GLU A 137 19.75 -13.44 4.02
C GLU A 137 19.25 -14.39 2.92
N ILE A 138 19.58 -15.68 3.04
CA ILE A 138 19.07 -16.68 2.10
C ILE A 138 17.58 -16.79 2.44
N TYR A 139 16.78 -16.07 1.67
CA TYR A 139 15.32 -16.17 1.68
C TYR A 139 14.93 -17.52 1.10
N VAL A 140 15.04 -18.57 1.92
CA VAL A 140 14.59 -19.91 1.57
C VAL A 140 13.06 -19.90 1.60
N LEU A 141 12.44 -20.13 0.44
CA LEU A 141 11.01 -20.44 0.39
C LEU A 141 10.80 -21.85 0.92
N SER A 142 9.84 -22.03 1.81
CA SER A 142 9.33 -23.38 2.06
C SER A 142 8.65 -23.88 0.78
N ALA A 143 8.62 -25.21 0.60
CA ALA A 143 7.93 -25.82 -0.54
C ALA A 143 6.46 -25.37 -0.60
N ASP A 144 5.81 -25.22 0.56
CA ASP A 144 4.42 -24.76 0.67
C ASP A 144 4.26 -23.31 0.19
N THR A 145 5.16 -22.40 0.60
CA THR A 145 5.11 -21.00 0.15
C THR A 145 5.40 -20.89 -1.34
N GLU A 146 6.34 -21.67 -1.87
CA GLU A 146 6.63 -21.69 -3.31
C GLU A 146 5.44 -22.20 -4.13
N GLN A 147 4.79 -23.27 -3.68
CA GLN A 147 3.58 -23.80 -4.30
C GLN A 147 2.43 -22.77 -4.27
N MET A 148 2.28 -22.04 -3.15
CA MET A 148 1.30 -20.97 -3.01
C MET A 148 1.55 -19.83 -4.00
N ILE A 149 2.79 -19.33 -4.07
CA ILE A 149 3.17 -18.26 -5.02
C ILE A 149 2.87 -18.70 -6.45
N GLU A 150 3.23 -19.94 -6.80
CA GLU A 150 2.99 -20.48 -8.13
C GLU A 150 1.49 -20.61 -8.44
N ARG A 151 0.67 -21.02 -7.46
CA ARG A 151 -0.79 -21.06 -7.61
C ARG A 151 -1.37 -19.66 -7.86
N VAL A 152 -0.93 -18.64 -7.10
CA VAL A 152 -1.37 -17.26 -7.27
C VAL A 152 -0.92 -16.70 -8.63
N ARG A 153 0.33 -16.96 -9.02
CA ARG A 153 0.87 -16.57 -10.34
C ARG A 153 0.05 -17.17 -11.48
N ARG A 154 -0.24 -18.47 -11.45
CA ARG A 154 -1.07 -19.14 -12.47
C ARG A 154 -2.49 -18.61 -12.51
N ALA A 155 -3.10 -18.37 -11.35
CA ALA A 155 -4.43 -17.77 -11.28
C ALA A 155 -4.47 -16.37 -11.89
N HIS A 156 -3.43 -15.56 -11.63
CA HIS A 156 -3.27 -14.24 -12.24
C HIS A 156 -3.13 -14.36 -13.77
N GLN A 157 -2.16 -15.14 -14.26
CA GLN A 157 -1.91 -15.31 -15.69
C GLN A 157 -3.11 -15.89 -16.46
N GLY A 158 -3.80 -16.88 -15.87
CA GLY A 158 -4.97 -17.52 -16.47
C GLY A 158 -6.21 -16.60 -16.53
N THR A 159 -6.26 -15.55 -15.72
CA THR A 159 -7.36 -14.57 -15.71
C THR A 159 -6.97 -13.21 -16.28
N PHE A 160 -5.68 -12.99 -16.53
CA PHE A 160 -5.15 -11.75 -17.06
C PHE A 160 -3.83 -12.03 -17.82
N PRO A 161 -3.88 -12.30 -19.15
CA PRO A 161 -2.70 -12.63 -19.93
C PRO A 161 -1.66 -11.49 -19.92
N SER A 162 -0.38 -11.79 -20.02
CA SER A 162 0.67 -10.76 -19.96
C SER A 162 0.70 -9.94 -21.26
N LEU A 163 1.18 -8.70 -21.20
CA LEU A 163 1.17 -7.76 -22.35
C LEU A 163 1.84 -8.34 -23.61
N CYS A 164 2.89 -9.13 -23.45
CA CYS A 164 3.64 -9.75 -24.56
C CYS A 164 2.89 -10.88 -25.28
N GLN A 165 1.78 -11.38 -24.70
CA GLN A 165 0.99 -12.49 -25.26
C GLN A 165 -0.20 -11.99 -26.10
N LEU A 166 -0.44 -10.68 -26.15
CA LEU A 166 -1.59 -10.09 -26.81
C LEU A 166 -1.28 -9.69 -28.26
N GLY A 167 -2.17 -10.07 -29.18
CA GLY A 167 -2.19 -9.53 -30.55
C GLY A 167 -2.69 -8.09 -30.52
N LYS A 168 -1.77 -7.12 -30.45
CA LYS A 168 -2.12 -5.70 -30.30
C LYS A 168 -2.71 -5.12 -31.59
N TYR A 169 -3.77 -4.34 -31.45
CA TYR A 169 -4.35 -3.53 -32.51
C TYR A 169 -4.75 -2.14 -32.00
N THR A 170 -4.81 -1.15 -32.88
CA THR A 170 -5.17 0.23 -32.55
C THR A 170 -6.48 0.63 -33.24
N THR A 171 -7.03 1.77 -32.85
CA THR A 171 -8.20 2.39 -33.48
C THR A 171 -7.90 3.86 -33.77
N GLY A 172 -8.40 4.40 -34.88
CA GLY A 172 -8.21 5.80 -35.25
C GLY A 172 -9.12 6.78 -34.48
N ASN A 173 -10.21 6.29 -33.88
CA ASN A 173 -11.23 7.12 -33.25
C ASN A 173 -10.67 8.03 -32.13
N SER A 174 -11.03 9.32 -32.17
CA SER A 174 -10.83 10.32 -31.11
C SER A 174 -9.44 10.30 -30.46
N SER A 175 -8.40 10.22 -31.29
CA SER A 175 -7.01 10.06 -30.85
C SER A 175 -6.24 11.37 -30.59
N GLU A 176 -6.69 12.48 -31.19
CA GLU A 176 -5.95 13.75 -31.17
C GLU A 176 -6.37 14.71 -30.04
N GLN A 177 -7.68 14.84 -29.79
CA GLN A 177 -8.21 15.79 -28.80
C GLN A 177 -9.04 15.10 -27.72
N ARG A 178 -8.91 15.57 -26.48
CA ARG A 178 -9.77 15.12 -25.37
C ARG A 178 -11.18 15.68 -25.54
N VAL A 179 -12.16 14.80 -25.47
CA VAL A 179 -13.60 15.10 -25.41
C VAL A 179 -14.17 14.55 -24.10
N ALA A 180 -15.39 14.95 -23.73
CA ALA A 180 -16.03 14.47 -22.50
C ALA A 180 -16.18 12.94 -22.51
N LEU A 181 -16.76 12.40 -23.59
CA LEU A 181 -16.92 10.97 -23.80
C LEU A 181 -17.04 10.68 -25.31
N ASP A 182 -16.33 9.66 -25.78
CA ASP A 182 -16.56 9.04 -27.08
C ASP A 182 -17.40 7.78 -26.88
N VAL A 183 -18.62 7.78 -27.41
CA VAL A 183 -19.58 6.70 -27.22
C VAL A 183 -19.07 5.37 -27.79
N SER A 184 -18.38 5.39 -28.92
CA SER A 184 -17.85 4.17 -29.56
C SER A 184 -16.70 3.55 -28.76
N LEU A 185 -15.86 4.39 -28.14
CA LEU A 185 -14.80 3.92 -27.25
C LEU A 185 -15.38 3.45 -25.91
N TRP A 186 -16.38 4.15 -25.39
CA TRP A 186 -17.11 3.74 -24.19
C TRP A 186 -17.76 2.36 -24.35
N ASP A 187 -18.43 2.09 -25.48
CA ASP A 187 -19.08 0.79 -25.71
C ASP A 187 -18.06 -0.35 -25.64
N LYS A 188 -16.92 -0.22 -26.33
CA LYS A 188 -15.82 -1.19 -26.26
C LYS A 188 -15.22 -1.30 -24.86
N PHE A 189 -14.96 -0.17 -24.21
CA PHE A 189 -14.37 -0.12 -22.88
C PHE A 189 -15.28 -0.79 -21.84
N SER A 190 -16.57 -0.54 -21.89
CA SER A 190 -17.55 -1.08 -20.95
C SER A 190 -17.75 -2.58 -21.13
N GLU A 191 -17.71 -3.08 -22.37
CA GLU A 191 -17.69 -4.51 -22.67
C GLU A 191 -16.42 -5.19 -22.11
N LEU A 192 -15.24 -4.61 -22.39
CA LEU A 192 -13.96 -5.13 -21.93
C LEU A 192 -13.84 -5.09 -20.39
N SER A 193 -14.34 -4.04 -19.77
CA SER A 193 -14.40 -3.90 -18.31
C SER A 193 -15.29 -4.96 -17.68
N THR A 194 -16.48 -5.20 -18.25
CA THR A 194 -17.38 -6.27 -17.82
C THR A 194 -16.70 -7.64 -17.87
N LYS A 195 -16.00 -7.95 -18.97
CA LYS A 195 -15.21 -9.19 -19.09
C LYS A 195 -14.08 -9.25 -18.05
N CYS A 196 -13.39 -8.14 -17.80
CA CYS A 196 -12.31 -8.08 -16.82
C CYS A 196 -12.80 -8.23 -15.38
N ILE A 197 -14.00 -7.73 -15.04
CA ILE A 197 -14.65 -7.96 -13.75
C ILE A 197 -14.93 -9.45 -13.56
N ILE A 198 -15.49 -10.13 -14.56
CA ILE A 198 -15.74 -11.58 -14.50
C ILE A 198 -14.42 -12.33 -14.24
N LYS A 199 -13.35 -11.97 -14.96
CA LYS A 199 -12.01 -12.52 -14.74
C LYS A 199 -11.43 -12.20 -13.36
N THR A 200 -11.82 -11.09 -12.74
CA THR A 200 -11.42 -10.74 -11.38
C THR A 200 -12.13 -11.63 -10.36
N VAL A 201 -13.40 -11.97 -10.58
CA VAL A 201 -14.12 -12.96 -9.75
C VAL A 201 -13.54 -14.37 -9.93
N GLU A 202 -13.21 -14.77 -11.16
CA GLU A 202 -12.52 -16.05 -11.42
C GLU A 202 -11.15 -16.13 -10.73
N PHE A 203 -10.42 -15.01 -10.67
CA PHE A 203 -9.15 -14.90 -9.95
C PHE A 203 -9.35 -15.09 -8.45
N ALA A 204 -10.32 -14.38 -7.86
CA ALA A 204 -10.64 -14.48 -6.44
C ALA A 204 -10.98 -15.92 -6.02
N LYS A 205 -11.82 -16.61 -6.80
CA LYS A 205 -12.17 -18.03 -6.54
C LYS A 205 -10.98 -18.99 -6.54
N GLN A 206 -9.87 -18.62 -7.17
CA GLN A 206 -8.66 -19.45 -7.22
C GLN A 206 -7.70 -19.19 -6.04
N MET A 207 -7.91 -18.10 -5.29
CA MET A 207 -7.09 -17.76 -4.13
C MET A 207 -7.27 -18.80 -3.01
N PRO A 208 -6.17 -19.26 -2.37
CA PRO A 208 -6.25 -20.21 -1.26
C PRO A 208 -7.19 -19.71 -0.15
N GLY A 209 -8.19 -20.53 0.22
CA GLY A 209 -9.13 -20.22 1.29
C GLY A 209 -10.26 -19.24 0.95
N PHE A 210 -10.23 -18.53 -0.18
CA PHE A 210 -11.27 -17.54 -0.50
C PHE A 210 -12.68 -18.14 -0.55
N THR A 211 -12.83 -19.33 -1.16
CA THR A 211 -14.14 -20.01 -1.27
C THR A 211 -14.65 -20.61 0.03
N THR A 212 -13.86 -20.58 1.11
CA THR A 212 -14.27 -21.06 2.45
C THR A 212 -14.86 -19.94 3.32
N LEU A 213 -14.78 -18.70 2.88
CA LEU A 213 -15.47 -17.55 3.46
C LEU A 213 -16.97 -17.59 3.15
N THR A 214 -17.76 -16.86 3.92
CA THR A 214 -19.20 -16.74 3.65
C THR A 214 -19.43 -16.05 2.30
N ILE A 215 -20.58 -16.30 1.66
CA ILE A 215 -20.88 -15.66 0.37
C ILE A 215 -21.02 -14.13 0.55
N ALA A 216 -21.51 -13.67 1.70
CA ALA A 216 -21.58 -12.26 2.05
C ALA A 216 -20.16 -11.65 2.07
N ASP A 217 -19.24 -12.25 2.81
CA ASP A 217 -17.85 -11.77 2.89
C ASP A 217 -17.14 -11.81 1.53
N GLN A 218 -17.34 -12.87 0.74
CA GLN A 218 -16.77 -12.94 -0.61
C GLN A 218 -17.27 -11.78 -1.49
N ILE A 219 -18.54 -11.39 -1.37
CA ILE A 219 -19.12 -10.25 -2.10
C ILE A 219 -18.55 -8.93 -1.59
N THR A 220 -18.49 -8.74 -0.27
CA THR A 220 -17.94 -7.55 0.37
C THR A 220 -16.50 -7.30 -0.07
N LEU A 221 -15.65 -8.33 0.01
CA LEU A 221 -14.24 -8.26 -0.42
C LEU A 221 -14.11 -7.97 -1.91
N LEU A 222 -14.91 -8.64 -2.76
CA LEU A 222 -14.88 -8.45 -4.20
C LEU A 222 -15.30 -7.04 -4.59
N LYS A 223 -16.40 -6.52 -4.04
CA LYS A 223 -16.85 -5.13 -4.30
C LYS A 223 -15.79 -4.12 -3.87
N ALA A 224 -15.24 -4.29 -2.67
CA ALA A 224 -14.30 -3.33 -2.10
C ALA A 224 -12.92 -3.31 -2.79
N ALA A 225 -12.50 -4.41 -3.43
CA ALA A 225 -11.20 -4.54 -4.09
C ALA A 225 -11.27 -4.53 -5.63
N CYS A 226 -12.46 -4.60 -6.23
CA CYS A 226 -12.60 -4.77 -7.68
C CYS A 226 -11.86 -3.66 -8.44
N LEU A 227 -12.08 -2.40 -8.07
CA LEU A 227 -11.49 -1.27 -8.75
C LEU A 227 -9.97 -1.18 -8.57
N ASP A 228 -9.47 -1.52 -7.36
CA ASP A 228 -8.03 -1.64 -7.09
C ASP A 228 -7.38 -2.63 -8.05
N ILE A 229 -7.98 -3.82 -8.20
CA ILE A 229 -7.44 -4.89 -9.06
C ILE A 229 -7.52 -4.49 -10.54
N LEU A 230 -8.61 -3.84 -10.98
CA LEU A 230 -8.75 -3.37 -12.36
C LEU A 230 -7.69 -2.30 -12.71
N ILE A 231 -7.47 -1.33 -11.81
CA ILE A 231 -6.48 -0.26 -12.00
C ILE A 231 -5.06 -0.85 -12.00
N LEU A 232 -4.74 -1.73 -11.05
CA LEU A 232 -3.43 -2.38 -11.00
C LEU A 232 -3.15 -3.16 -12.30
N ARG A 233 -4.14 -3.95 -12.75
CA ARG A 233 -4.07 -4.73 -13.99
C ARG A 233 -3.86 -3.87 -15.23
N ILE A 234 -4.63 -2.79 -15.42
CA ILE A 234 -4.43 -1.95 -16.61
C ILE A 234 -3.09 -1.20 -16.56
N CYS A 235 -2.59 -0.85 -15.38
CA CYS A 235 -1.28 -0.21 -15.23
C CYS A 235 -0.11 -1.14 -15.57
N THR A 236 -0.22 -2.45 -15.35
CA THR A 236 0.78 -3.42 -15.83
C THR A 236 0.74 -3.67 -17.34
N ARG A 237 -0.22 -3.04 -18.05
CA ARG A 237 -0.34 -3.05 -19.52
C ARG A 237 0.12 -1.76 -20.17
N TYR A 238 0.79 -0.89 -19.43
CA TYR A 238 1.32 0.37 -19.93
C TYR A 238 2.58 0.15 -20.78
N THR A 239 2.65 0.81 -21.94
CA THR A 239 3.81 0.84 -22.83
C THR A 239 4.39 2.25 -22.84
N PRO A 240 5.51 2.52 -22.13
CA PRO A 240 6.02 3.87 -21.91
C PRO A 240 6.38 4.63 -23.19
N ASP A 241 7.04 3.95 -24.14
CA ASP A 241 7.52 4.58 -25.38
C ASP A 241 6.40 5.13 -26.26
N GLN A 242 5.20 4.58 -26.12
CA GLN A 242 4.02 4.98 -26.90
C GLN A 242 2.98 5.73 -26.07
N ASP A 243 3.17 5.84 -24.75
CA ASP A 243 2.19 6.34 -23.80
C ASP A 243 0.79 5.71 -23.98
N THR A 244 0.76 4.38 -24.14
CA THR A 244 -0.45 3.58 -24.42
C THR A 244 -0.71 2.51 -23.36
N MET A 245 -1.97 2.11 -23.23
CA MET A 245 -2.39 0.95 -22.43
C MET A 245 -3.14 -0.05 -23.32
N THR A 246 -2.88 -1.35 -23.10
CA THR A 246 -3.47 -2.44 -23.89
C THR A 246 -4.46 -3.30 -23.09
N PHE A 247 -5.70 -3.37 -23.56
CA PHE A 247 -6.76 -4.19 -22.99
C PHE A 247 -6.61 -5.67 -23.37
N SER A 248 -7.37 -6.54 -22.69
CA SER A 248 -7.23 -8.00 -22.79
C SER A 248 -7.57 -8.60 -24.16
N ASP A 249 -8.27 -7.87 -25.02
CA ASP A 249 -8.55 -8.29 -26.41
C ASP A 249 -7.46 -7.81 -27.40
N GLY A 250 -6.47 -7.05 -26.93
CA GLY A 250 -5.42 -6.45 -27.75
C GLY A 250 -5.67 -4.98 -28.12
N LEU A 251 -6.84 -4.41 -27.82
CA LEU A 251 -7.11 -2.99 -28.08
C LEU A 251 -6.10 -2.12 -27.34
N THR A 252 -5.35 -1.32 -28.08
CA THR A 252 -4.32 -0.43 -27.54
C THR A 252 -4.75 1.02 -27.73
N LEU A 253 -4.90 1.74 -26.62
CA LEU A 253 -5.36 3.12 -26.59
C LEU A 253 -4.25 4.03 -26.05
N ASN A 254 -4.07 5.18 -26.68
CA ASN A 254 -3.21 6.24 -26.15
C ASN A 254 -3.89 6.97 -24.98
N ARG A 255 -3.15 7.84 -24.29
CA ARG A 255 -3.69 8.65 -23.18
C ARG A 255 -4.97 9.42 -23.52
N THR A 256 -5.05 10.03 -24.69
CA THR A 256 -6.23 10.80 -25.13
C THR A 256 -7.45 9.89 -25.31
N GLN A 257 -7.27 8.73 -25.94
CA GLN A 257 -8.31 7.74 -26.13
C GLN A 257 -8.77 7.13 -24.80
N MET A 258 -7.84 6.89 -23.87
CA MET A 258 -8.19 6.42 -22.52
C MET A 258 -9.09 7.44 -21.79
N HIS A 259 -8.78 8.73 -21.89
CA HIS A 259 -9.64 9.80 -21.37
C HIS A 259 -11.04 9.74 -21.99
N ASN A 260 -11.10 9.71 -23.33
CA ASN A 260 -12.33 9.74 -24.10
C ASN A 260 -13.18 8.46 -23.93
N ALA A 261 -12.56 7.33 -23.60
CA ALA A 261 -13.22 6.05 -23.33
C ALA A 261 -13.96 6.01 -21.98
N GLY A 262 -13.84 7.04 -21.15
CA GLY A 262 -14.58 7.20 -19.91
C GLY A 262 -13.72 7.42 -18.66
N PHE A 263 -12.39 7.28 -18.72
CA PHE A 263 -11.54 7.59 -17.56
C PHE A 263 -11.63 9.07 -17.17
N GLY A 264 -11.76 9.97 -18.15
CA GLY A 264 -11.87 11.40 -17.90
C GLY A 264 -10.74 11.93 -16.99
N PRO A 265 -11.04 12.65 -15.89
CA PRO A 265 -10.03 13.17 -14.97
C PRO A 265 -9.11 12.10 -14.33
N LEU A 266 -9.52 10.83 -14.30
CA LEU A 266 -8.69 9.74 -13.74
C LEU A 266 -7.49 9.40 -14.61
N THR A 267 -7.53 9.70 -15.91
CA THR A 267 -6.50 9.30 -16.86
C THR A 267 -5.11 9.70 -16.37
N ASP A 268 -4.93 10.94 -15.95
CA ASP A 268 -3.61 11.42 -15.57
C ASP A 268 -3.10 10.76 -14.27
N LEU A 269 -3.98 10.45 -13.32
CA LEU A 269 -3.64 9.70 -12.11
C LEU A 269 -3.26 8.26 -12.42
N VAL A 270 -4.03 7.56 -13.25
CA VAL A 270 -3.80 6.15 -13.62
C VAL A 270 -2.49 6.01 -14.39
N PHE A 271 -2.22 6.88 -15.37
CA PHE A 271 -0.95 6.88 -16.08
C PHE A 271 0.24 7.29 -15.20
N THR A 272 0.04 8.20 -14.25
CA THR A 272 1.08 8.54 -13.27
C THR A 272 1.41 7.34 -12.40
N PHE A 273 0.40 6.61 -11.94
CA PHE A 273 0.57 5.39 -11.18
C PHE A 273 1.29 4.30 -11.99
N ALA A 274 0.90 4.09 -13.25
CA ALA A 274 1.59 3.17 -14.16
C ALA A 274 3.08 3.49 -14.29
N ASN A 275 3.44 4.78 -14.45
CA ASN A 275 4.83 5.23 -14.48
C ASN A 275 5.57 4.94 -13.16
N GLN A 276 4.90 5.05 -12.01
CA GLN A 276 5.50 4.70 -10.72
C GLN A 276 5.72 3.19 -10.53
N LEU A 277 5.02 2.34 -11.27
CA LEU A 277 5.25 0.89 -11.25
C LEU A 277 6.47 0.47 -12.08
N LEU A 278 6.88 1.25 -13.09
CA LEU A 278 7.99 0.89 -13.98
C LEU A 278 9.31 0.62 -13.23
N PRO A 279 9.77 1.48 -12.29
CA PRO A 279 11.01 1.23 -11.55
C PRO A 279 10.91 0.06 -10.57
N LEU A 280 9.71 -0.45 -10.30
CA LEU A 280 9.50 -1.60 -9.44
C LEU A 280 9.78 -2.92 -10.17
N GLU A 281 9.71 -2.93 -11.51
CA GLU A 281 9.97 -4.11 -12.35
C GLU A 281 9.15 -5.33 -11.88
N MET A 282 7.87 -5.10 -11.59
CA MET A 282 6.98 -6.14 -11.08
C MET A 282 6.72 -7.21 -12.13
N ASP A 283 6.76 -8.47 -11.70
CA ASP A 283 6.36 -9.61 -12.53
C ASP A 283 4.95 -10.08 -12.20
N ASP A 284 4.48 -11.11 -12.91
CA ASP A 284 3.14 -11.64 -12.75
C ASP A 284 2.89 -12.23 -11.36
N ALA A 285 3.93 -12.77 -10.71
CA ALA A 285 3.82 -13.31 -9.36
C ALA A 285 3.63 -12.19 -8.32
N GLU A 286 4.45 -11.13 -8.39
CA GLU A 286 4.29 -9.96 -7.52
C GLU A 286 2.95 -9.24 -7.75
N THR A 287 2.53 -9.11 -9.01
CA THR A 287 1.24 -8.48 -9.35
C THR A 287 0.07 -9.33 -8.86
N GLY A 288 0.15 -10.66 -9.01
CA GLY A 288 -0.85 -11.59 -8.49
C GLY A 288 -0.96 -11.56 -6.98
N LEU A 289 0.17 -11.58 -6.26
CA LEU A 289 0.21 -11.49 -4.80
C LEU A 289 -0.30 -10.13 -4.30
N LEU A 290 0.09 -9.02 -4.93
CA LEU A 290 -0.42 -7.69 -4.57
C LEU A 290 -1.94 -7.58 -4.81
N SER A 291 -2.45 -8.17 -5.90
CA SER A 291 -3.89 -8.27 -6.15
C SER A 291 -4.61 -9.11 -5.09
N ALA A 292 -4.01 -10.22 -4.65
CA ALA A 292 -4.56 -11.06 -3.58
C ALA A 292 -4.59 -10.34 -2.23
N ILE A 293 -3.55 -9.56 -1.92
CA ILE A 293 -3.49 -8.72 -0.71
C ILE A 293 -4.57 -7.62 -0.75
N CYS A 294 -4.80 -6.98 -1.90
CA CYS A 294 -5.90 -6.01 -2.04
C CYS A 294 -7.28 -6.64 -1.86
N LEU A 295 -7.45 -7.88 -2.34
CA LEU A 295 -8.69 -8.66 -2.25
C LEU A 295 -8.99 -9.11 -0.82
N LEU A 296 -8.03 -9.78 -0.16
CA LEU A 296 -8.18 -10.33 1.18
C LEU A 296 -7.81 -9.25 2.18
N CYS A 297 -8.75 -8.44 2.67
CA CYS A 297 -8.46 -7.35 3.61
C CYS A 297 -9.51 -7.37 4.74
N GLY A 298 -9.10 -7.63 5.99
CA GLY A 298 -10.02 -7.67 7.13
C GLY A 298 -10.58 -6.31 7.54
N ASP A 299 -10.00 -5.22 7.05
CA ASP A 299 -10.45 -3.84 7.33
C ASP A 299 -11.74 -3.44 6.58
N ARG A 300 -12.36 -4.34 5.79
CA ARG A 300 -13.60 -3.99 5.06
C ARG A 300 -14.78 -3.93 6.04
N GLN A 301 -15.64 -2.94 5.84
CA GLN A 301 -16.91 -2.83 6.56
C GLN A 301 -17.81 -4.00 6.17
N ASP A 302 -18.75 -4.36 7.05
CA ASP A 302 -19.76 -5.42 6.83
C ASP A 302 -19.21 -6.83 6.59
N LEU A 303 -17.99 -7.13 7.07
CA LEU A 303 -17.50 -8.51 7.16
C LEU A 303 -18.11 -9.23 8.36
N GLU A 304 -18.59 -10.46 8.12
CA GLU A 304 -19.05 -11.40 9.14
C GLU A 304 -17.87 -12.04 9.89
N GLU A 305 -16.81 -12.43 9.17
CA GLU A 305 -15.62 -13.10 9.72
C GLU A 305 -14.29 -12.34 9.42
N PRO A 306 -14.10 -11.07 9.87
CA PRO A 306 -12.91 -10.27 9.52
C PRO A 306 -11.59 -10.91 9.95
N GLU A 307 -11.52 -11.53 11.13
CA GLU A 307 -10.32 -12.20 11.63
C GLU A 307 -9.87 -13.35 10.71
N LYS A 308 -10.83 -14.08 10.13
CA LYS A 308 -10.54 -15.17 9.19
C LYS A 308 -9.98 -14.64 7.88
N VAL A 309 -10.41 -13.45 7.44
CA VAL A 309 -9.85 -12.78 6.26
C VAL A 309 -8.39 -12.39 6.50
N ASP A 310 -8.07 -11.85 7.67
CA ASP A 310 -6.68 -11.48 8.02
C ASP A 310 -5.76 -12.71 8.04
N VAL A 311 -6.22 -13.82 8.64
CA VAL A 311 -5.50 -15.10 8.63
C VAL A 311 -5.24 -15.60 7.20
N LEU A 312 -6.16 -15.36 6.26
CA LEU A 312 -5.95 -15.70 4.84
C LEU A 312 -4.99 -14.73 4.13
N GLN A 313 -4.90 -13.47 4.56
CA GLN A 313 -4.02 -12.46 3.96
C GLN A 313 -2.57 -12.61 4.40
N GLU A 314 -2.31 -12.93 5.67
CA GLU A 314 -0.96 -13.10 6.25
C GLU A 314 0.00 -13.93 5.37
N PRO A 315 -0.36 -15.15 4.91
CA PRO A 315 0.54 -15.93 4.07
C PRO A 315 0.82 -15.28 2.71
N MET A 316 -0.09 -14.46 2.17
CA MET A 316 0.15 -13.71 0.92
C MET A 316 1.18 -12.58 1.13
N LEU A 317 1.10 -11.88 2.27
CA LEU A 317 2.06 -10.84 2.64
C LEU A 317 3.46 -11.41 2.84
N GLU A 318 3.56 -12.53 3.57
CA GLU A 318 4.86 -13.17 3.80
C GLU A 318 5.42 -13.78 2.51
N ALA A 319 4.58 -14.40 1.67
CA ALA A 319 4.97 -14.88 0.35
C ALA A 319 5.53 -13.75 -0.54
N LEU A 320 4.85 -12.59 -0.61
CA LEU A 320 5.33 -11.43 -1.36
C LEU A 320 6.67 -10.94 -0.83
N LYS A 321 6.82 -10.82 0.49
CA LYS A 321 8.07 -10.38 1.13
C LYS A 321 9.24 -11.29 0.77
N ILE A 322 9.09 -12.60 0.96
CA ILE A 322 10.16 -13.56 0.68
C ILE A 322 10.47 -13.59 -0.82
N TYR A 323 9.45 -13.60 -1.67
CA TYR A 323 9.62 -13.64 -3.13
C TYR A 323 10.38 -12.43 -3.68
N VAL A 324 9.98 -11.21 -3.29
CA VAL A 324 10.62 -9.95 -3.72
C VAL A 324 12.09 -9.92 -3.30
N ARG A 325 12.37 -10.31 -2.05
CA ARG A 325 13.73 -10.29 -1.49
C ARG A 325 14.62 -11.37 -2.07
N ARG A 326 14.06 -12.53 -2.43
CA ARG A 326 14.76 -13.59 -3.19
C ARG A 326 15.11 -13.14 -4.61
N ARG A 327 14.18 -12.45 -5.29
CA ARG A 327 14.40 -12.01 -6.68
C ARG A 327 15.35 -10.82 -6.79
N ARG A 328 15.40 -9.96 -5.77
CA ARG A 328 16.25 -8.77 -5.74
C ARG A 328 17.02 -8.66 -4.41
N PRO A 329 17.99 -9.56 -4.13
CA PRO A 329 18.76 -9.53 -2.88
C PRO A 329 19.49 -8.21 -2.63
N GLU A 330 19.88 -7.52 -3.71
CA GLU A 330 20.58 -6.24 -3.71
C GLU A 330 19.66 -5.02 -3.47
N LYS A 331 18.34 -5.20 -3.55
CA LYS A 331 17.33 -4.13 -3.33
C LYS A 331 16.33 -4.52 -2.22
N PRO A 332 16.76 -4.63 -0.94
CA PRO A 332 15.90 -5.11 0.15
C PRO A 332 14.68 -4.21 0.44
N CYS A 333 14.71 -2.96 -0.01
CA CYS A 333 13.59 -2.01 0.14
C CYS A 333 12.48 -2.17 -0.92
N MET A 334 12.58 -3.13 -1.85
CA MET A 334 11.56 -3.31 -2.90
C MET A 334 10.23 -3.82 -2.35
N PHE A 335 10.25 -4.72 -1.37
CA PHE A 335 9.01 -5.22 -0.75
C PHE A 335 8.16 -4.08 -0.16
N PRO A 336 8.69 -3.23 0.75
CA PRO A 336 7.87 -2.13 1.29
C PRO A 336 7.49 -1.12 0.21
N LYS A 337 8.33 -0.86 -0.81
CA LYS A 337 7.97 0.03 -1.92
C LYS A 337 6.78 -0.49 -2.73
N ILE A 338 6.77 -1.78 -3.05
CA ILE A 338 5.66 -2.44 -3.75
C ILE A 338 4.41 -2.43 -2.88
N LEU A 339 4.52 -2.78 -1.59
CA LEU A 339 3.38 -2.80 -0.68
C LEU A 339 2.74 -1.41 -0.49
N MET A 340 3.55 -0.35 -0.41
CA MET A 340 3.05 1.03 -0.30
C MET A 340 2.31 1.52 -1.54
N LYS A 341 2.45 0.86 -2.71
CA LYS A 341 1.62 1.19 -3.87
C LYS A 341 0.13 0.93 -3.62
N ILE A 342 -0.23 0.09 -2.64
CA ILE A 342 -1.63 -0.11 -2.23
C ILE A 342 -2.24 1.22 -1.74
N THR A 343 -1.48 2.05 -1.03
CA THR A 343 -1.99 3.34 -0.53
C THR A 343 -2.35 4.29 -1.67
N ASP A 344 -1.47 4.40 -2.67
CA ASP A 344 -1.73 5.20 -3.86
C ASP A 344 -2.92 4.62 -4.65
N LEU A 345 -2.96 3.30 -4.81
CA LEU A 345 -4.01 2.57 -5.51
C LEU A 345 -5.39 2.83 -4.89
N ARG A 346 -5.50 2.72 -3.56
CA ARG A 346 -6.74 3.03 -2.82
C ARG A 346 -7.21 4.47 -3.07
N SER A 347 -6.29 5.44 -3.11
CA SER A 347 -6.62 6.84 -3.41
C SER A 347 -7.17 7.01 -4.83
N ILE A 348 -6.62 6.28 -5.80
CA ILE A 348 -7.10 6.31 -7.19
C ILE A 348 -8.47 5.63 -7.28
N SER A 349 -8.67 4.50 -6.62
CA SER A 349 -9.94 3.76 -6.62
C SER A 349 -11.09 4.53 -6.00
N VAL A 350 -10.87 5.34 -4.95
CA VAL A 350 -11.91 6.23 -4.40
C VAL A 350 -12.41 7.22 -5.46
N LYS A 351 -11.49 7.90 -6.14
CA LYS A 351 -11.83 8.79 -7.28
C LYS A 351 -12.43 8.00 -8.45
N GLY A 352 -12.01 6.76 -8.59
CA GLY A 352 -12.56 5.74 -9.49
C GLY A 352 -14.06 5.57 -9.31
N ALA A 353 -14.48 5.28 -8.08
CA ALA A 353 -15.88 5.10 -7.73
C ALA A 353 -16.70 6.37 -7.97
N GLU A 354 -16.16 7.55 -7.64
CA GLU A 354 -16.77 8.84 -7.94
C GLU A 354 -16.95 9.03 -9.47
N ARG A 355 -15.95 8.64 -10.27
CA ARG A 355 -16.04 8.74 -11.73
C ARG A 355 -17.16 7.87 -12.29
N VAL A 356 -17.36 6.65 -11.76
CA VAL A 356 -18.47 5.76 -12.17
C VAL A 356 -19.82 6.46 -12.00
N ILE A 357 -20.01 7.24 -10.92
CA ILE A 357 -21.24 8.01 -10.69
C ILE A 357 -21.39 9.11 -11.74
N THR A 358 -20.34 9.90 -12.00
CA THR A 358 -20.41 10.98 -13.00
C THR A 358 -20.63 10.46 -14.42
N LEU A 359 -20.03 9.30 -14.76
CA LEU A 359 -20.19 8.67 -16.06
C LEU A 359 -21.64 8.35 -16.38
N LYS A 360 -22.47 8.02 -15.38
CA LYS A 360 -23.90 7.77 -15.60
C LYS A 360 -24.65 8.94 -16.24
N MET A 361 -24.20 10.17 -15.99
CA MET A 361 -24.83 11.36 -16.56
C MET A 361 -24.32 11.68 -17.96
N GLU A 362 -23.16 11.14 -18.35
CA GLU A 362 -22.51 11.38 -19.64
C GLU A 362 -22.85 10.32 -20.69
N ILE A 363 -23.15 9.09 -20.25
CA ILE A 363 -23.48 7.99 -21.16
C ILE A 363 -24.90 8.16 -21.74
N PRO A 364 -25.12 7.89 -23.04
CA PRO A 364 -26.47 7.97 -23.64
C PRO A 364 -27.46 6.91 -23.13
N GLY A 365 -26.96 5.83 -22.51
CA GLY A 365 -27.74 4.68 -22.06
C GLY A 365 -27.60 4.42 -20.56
N SER A 366 -27.82 3.18 -20.14
CA SER A 366 -27.59 2.76 -18.75
C SER A 366 -26.21 2.16 -18.55
N MET A 367 -25.68 2.27 -17.33
CA MET A 367 -24.45 1.60 -16.93
C MET A 367 -24.64 0.07 -17.05
N PRO A 368 -23.68 -0.69 -17.59
CA PRO A 368 -23.78 -2.14 -17.63
C PRO A 368 -24.02 -2.72 -16.23
N PRO A 369 -24.97 -3.66 -16.05
CA PRO A 369 -25.42 -4.08 -14.73
C PRO A 369 -24.33 -4.60 -13.80
N LEU A 370 -23.32 -5.27 -14.36
CA LEU A 370 -22.21 -5.81 -13.56
C LEU A 370 -21.24 -4.71 -13.12
N ILE A 371 -20.98 -3.71 -13.96
CA ILE A 371 -20.15 -2.55 -13.60
C ILE A 371 -20.83 -1.77 -12.48
N GLN A 372 -22.14 -1.52 -12.63
CA GLN A 372 -22.96 -0.90 -11.61
C GLN A 372 -22.97 -1.71 -10.30
N GLU A 373 -23.26 -3.01 -10.35
CA GLU A 373 -23.34 -3.88 -9.15
C GLU A 373 -22.00 -3.98 -8.39
N MET A 374 -20.87 -3.85 -9.09
CA MET A 374 -19.53 -4.04 -8.53
C MET A 374 -18.82 -2.76 -8.11
N LEU A 375 -19.05 -1.65 -8.82
CA LEU A 375 -18.25 -0.42 -8.66
C LEU A 375 -19.04 0.75 -8.09
N GLU A 376 -20.36 0.65 -7.95
CA GLU A 376 -21.14 1.63 -7.20
C GLU A 376 -21.16 1.23 -5.73
N ASN A 377 -20.60 2.12 -4.90
CA ASN A 377 -20.78 2.03 -3.46
C ASN A 377 -22.28 2.22 -3.17
N SER A 378 -22.94 1.19 -2.62
CA SER A 378 -24.28 1.36 -2.02
C SER A 378 -24.26 2.24 -0.77
N GLU A 379 -23.08 2.64 -0.32
CA GLU A 379 -22.85 3.42 0.89
C GLU A 379 -22.68 4.90 0.55
N GLY A 380 -23.73 5.70 0.72
CA GLY A 380 -23.59 7.15 0.66
C GLY A 380 -24.83 8.02 0.52
N LEU A 381 -26.05 7.48 0.33
CA LEU A 381 -27.24 8.35 0.12
C LEU A 381 -28.51 8.05 0.92
N GLU A 382 -28.52 7.09 1.84
CA GLU A 382 -29.66 6.91 2.75
C GLU A 382 -29.29 7.34 4.17
N GLY A 383 -29.32 8.66 4.36
CA GLY A 383 -29.02 9.28 5.65
C GLY A 383 -29.36 10.75 5.66
N HIS A 384 -30.65 11.07 5.44
CA HIS A 384 -31.41 12.24 5.93
C HIS A 384 -32.57 12.53 4.95
N GLY A 385 -33.72 11.91 5.20
CA GLY A 385 -34.94 12.12 4.43
C GLY A 385 -36.17 11.70 5.23
N GLY A 386 -36.61 12.61 6.09
CA GLY A 386 -37.91 12.69 6.76
C GLY A 386 -38.82 11.46 6.80
N ALA A 387 -39.02 10.94 8.01
CA ALA A 387 -40.20 10.18 8.37
C ALA A 387 -41.46 11.06 8.20
N GLY A 388 -42.12 10.93 7.05
CA GLY A 388 -43.48 11.40 6.80
C GLY A 388 -44.41 10.19 6.76
N GLY A 389 -44.95 9.81 7.92
CA GLY A 389 -45.93 8.73 8.01
C GLY A 389 -47.26 9.14 7.39
N GLU A 390 -47.66 8.45 6.32
CA GLU A 390 -49.03 8.49 5.82
C GLU A 390 -49.97 7.67 6.71
N LYS A 391 -50.99 8.36 7.20
CA LYS A 391 -52.13 7.82 7.95
C LYS A 391 -53.12 7.15 7.01
N GLY A 392 -53.48 5.91 7.33
CA GLY A 392 -54.82 5.35 7.15
C GLY A 392 -55.07 4.46 8.38
N GLY A 393 -56.14 4.55 9.15
CA GLY A 393 -57.51 4.96 8.93
C GLY A 393 -58.34 4.01 9.80
N GLY A 394 -58.74 4.44 11.00
CA GLY A 394 -59.37 3.55 11.98
C GLY A 394 -60.19 4.31 13.01
N LYS A 395 -61.51 4.11 12.94
CA LYS A 395 -62.59 4.73 13.73
C LYS A 395 -62.45 4.50 15.24
N GLY A 396 -62.87 5.50 16.02
CA GLY A 396 -63.22 5.36 17.44
C GLY A 396 -63.83 6.66 17.97
N ARG A 397 -65.10 6.60 18.38
CA ARG A 397 -65.98 7.70 18.84
C ARG A 397 -65.97 7.78 20.38
N ALA A 398 -66.46 8.92 20.90
CA ALA A 398 -66.94 9.22 22.27
C ALA A 398 -65.85 9.68 23.28
N GLU A 399 -66.03 10.63 24.19
CA GLU A 399 -67.08 11.59 24.61
C GLU A 399 -66.50 12.44 25.77
N GLY A 400 -67.04 13.64 26.05
CA GLY A 400 -66.88 14.40 27.32
C GLY A 400 -65.87 15.55 27.26
N ARG A 401 -66.30 16.82 27.25
CA ARG A 401 -66.48 17.75 28.41
C ARG A 401 -65.15 18.02 29.12
N GLU A 402 -64.69 19.25 29.38
CA GLU A 402 -65.37 20.47 29.80
C GLU A 402 -64.42 21.69 29.59
N GLU A 403 -65.01 22.88 29.70
CA GLU A 403 -64.48 24.22 29.50
C GLU A 403 -63.41 24.63 30.54
N ASP A 404 -62.46 25.48 30.15
CA ASP A 404 -62.22 26.74 30.88
C ASP A 404 -61.48 27.76 30.00
N GLU A 405 -62.01 28.98 30.00
CA GLU A 405 -61.47 30.17 29.33
C GLU A 405 -60.35 30.79 30.19
N THR A 406 -59.35 31.40 29.56
CA THR A 406 -58.95 32.81 29.79
C THR A 406 -57.67 33.13 29.03
N ASP A 407 -57.83 33.92 27.96
CA ASP A 407 -56.83 34.80 27.36
C ASP A 407 -56.77 36.12 28.20
N PRO A 408 -56.02 37.18 27.84
CA PRO A 408 -54.72 37.31 27.17
C PRO A 408 -53.80 38.32 27.93
N MET A 409 -52.53 38.50 27.51
CA MET A 409 -52.02 39.85 27.18
C MET A 409 -50.53 39.90 26.78
N SER A 410 -50.32 40.53 25.62
CA SER A 410 -49.23 41.49 25.30
C SER A 410 -47.79 40.96 25.28
N GLY A 411 -46.90 41.36 24.38
CA GLY A 411 -46.91 42.44 23.42
C GLY A 411 -45.47 42.73 22.98
N ARG A 412 -45.20 42.42 21.71
CA ARG A 412 -44.23 43.02 20.78
C ARG A 412 -42.71 42.68 20.78
N PRO A 413 -42.09 42.77 19.58
CA PRO A 413 -40.73 42.32 19.28
C PRO A 413 -39.75 43.48 19.00
N SER A 414 -38.45 43.19 19.00
CA SER A 414 -37.38 43.99 18.35
C SER A 414 -36.07 43.21 18.45
N GLN A 415 -35.05 43.32 17.62
CA GLN A 415 -34.76 43.93 16.31
C GLN A 415 -33.40 43.32 15.92
N SER A 416 -33.16 43.15 14.63
CA SER A 416 -31.84 42.85 14.06
C SER A 416 -30.90 44.06 14.14
N PRO A 417 -29.58 43.84 13.99
CA PRO A 417 -28.80 44.80 13.21
C PRO A 417 -27.88 44.18 12.16
N LYS A 418 -27.55 45.06 11.22
CA LYS A 418 -26.95 44.89 9.90
C LYS A 418 -25.41 44.76 9.91
N SER A 419 -24.95 44.05 8.87
CA SER A 419 -23.74 44.21 8.03
C SER A 419 -22.66 45.24 8.42
N VAL A 420 -21.40 44.80 8.37
CA VAL A 420 -20.23 45.65 8.06
C VAL A 420 -19.30 44.90 7.09
N SER A 421 -18.96 45.56 5.98
CA SER A 421 -18.04 45.15 4.92
C SER A 421 -16.65 45.77 5.13
N SER A 422 -15.59 45.11 4.66
CA SER A 422 -14.24 45.69 4.53
C SER A 422 -13.46 45.01 3.40
N PRO A 423 -12.51 45.70 2.74
CA PRO A 423 -12.15 45.45 1.35
C PRO A 423 -10.80 44.73 1.14
N SER A 424 -10.65 44.18 -0.07
CA SER A 424 -9.48 43.50 -0.62
C SER A 424 -8.46 44.45 -1.27
N PRO A 425 -7.14 44.13 -1.28
CA PRO A 425 -6.15 44.85 -2.07
C PRO A 425 -5.75 44.11 -3.36
N SER A 426 -5.64 44.86 -4.46
CA SER A 426 -5.10 44.41 -5.75
C SER A 426 -3.56 44.57 -5.79
N PRO A 427 -2.80 43.74 -6.53
CA PRO A 427 -1.43 44.06 -6.92
C PRO A 427 -1.37 44.65 -8.34
N GLY A 428 -0.61 45.74 -8.47
CA GLY A 428 -0.42 46.51 -9.69
C GLY A 428 0.54 45.88 -10.71
N ARG A 429 0.29 46.21 -11.98
CA ARG A 429 1.17 46.04 -13.14
C ARG A 429 2.43 46.90 -13.00
N LEU A 430 3.60 46.31 -13.26
CA LEU A 430 4.81 47.06 -13.66
C LEU A 430 5.22 46.65 -15.08
N ARG A 431 5.45 47.67 -15.89
CA ARG A 431 5.76 47.63 -17.32
C ARG A 431 7.23 47.27 -17.57
N LEU A 432 7.43 46.49 -18.62
CA LEU A 432 8.70 46.33 -19.35
C LEU A 432 9.14 47.65 -19.99
N ARG A 433 10.45 47.92 -20.01
CA ARG A 433 11.12 48.79 -20.98
C ARG A 433 12.26 48.01 -21.66
N PRO A 434 12.50 48.24 -22.96
CA PRO A 434 13.42 47.43 -23.76
C PRO A 434 14.82 48.05 -23.87
N ASN A 435 15.79 47.20 -24.20
CA ASN A 435 16.96 47.52 -25.02
C ASN A 435 17.22 46.34 -25.95
#